data_AF-A0A7S2M4T6-F1
#
_entry.id   AF-A0A7S2M4T6-F1
#
_cell.length_a   1.000
_cell.length_b   1.000
_cell.length_c   1.000
_cell.angle_alpha   90.00
_cell.angle_beta   90.00
_cell.angle_gamma   90.00
#
_symmetry.space_group_name_H-M   'P 1'
#
loop_
_entity.id
_entity.type
_entity.pdbx_description
1 polymer ?
#
loop_
_entity_poly.entity_id
_entity_poly.type
_entity_poly.pdbx_seq_one_letter_code
_entity_poly.pdbx_strand_id
1 'polypeptide(L)'
;CGGGTFLGLARALTSARTFDEALELAAKGDARRADKLVSDIYGEDGCATLGLPGTLTASNFGKLGEDSGADGCSERDIARSLLQMVTQQSVLLASAFARHAGCVDRVFFVGGFVDEPNWIARGAIAANFRSLGGCAYFLRHSDFLGALGSLRCALRVLDEDP
;
A
#
# COMPACT_ATOMS: atom_id res chain seq x y z
N CYS A 1 8.70 3.95 2.18
CA CYS A 1 7.54 4.45 2.96
C CYS A 1 6.75 3.26 3.47
N GLY A 2 6.31 3.25 4.74
CA GLY A 2 5.60 2.11 5.34
C GLY A 2 4.45 2.53 6.24
N GLY A 3 3.99 1.65 7.13
CA GLY A 3 2.85 1.92 8.01
C GLY A 3 3.02 3.14 8.92
N GLY A 4 4.23 3.41 9.41
CA GLY A 4 4.53 4.63 10.17
C GLY A 4 4.35 5.90 9.33
N THR A 5 4.68 5.85 8.03
CA THR A 5 4.43 6.96 7.10
C THR A 5 2.94 7.19 6.91
N PHE A 6 2.16 6.12 6.73
CA PHE A 6 0.70 6.21 6.62
C PHE A 6 0.09 6.88 7.86
N LEU A 7 0.40 6.37 9.06
CA LEU A 7 -0.15 6.92 10.30
C LEU A 7 0.32 8.36 10.56
N GLY A 8 1.60 8.64 10.38
CA GLY A 8 2.16 9.97 10.60
C GLY A 8 1.51 11.03 9.72
N LEU A 9 1.34 10.74 8.43
CA LEU A 9 0.69 11.65 7.49
C LEU A 9 -0.83 11.71 7.72
N ALA A 10 -1.49 10.60 8.03
CA ALA A 10 -2.92 10.60 8.34
C ALA A 10 -3.21 11.51 9.53
N ARG A 11 -2.39 11.46 10.58
CA ARG A 11 -2.50 12.35 11.74
C ARG A 11 -2.25 13.82 11.41
N ALA A 12 -1.38 14.09 10.45
CA ALA A 12 -1.05 15.45 10.02
C ALA A 12 -2.11 16.07 9.12
N LEU A 13 -2.76 15.26 8.28
CA LEU A 13 -3.61 15.73 7.17
C LEU A 13 -5.11 15.48 7.40
N THR A 14 -5.48 14.75 8.45
CA THR A 14 -6.87 14.37 8.74
C THR A 14 -7.20 14.47 10.24
N SER A 15 -8.46 14.22 10.59
CA SER A 15 -8.91 14.13 11.97
C SER A 15 -8.44 12.86 12.70
N ALA A 16 -7.97 11.83 11.98
CA ALA A 16 -7.54 10.57 12.60
C ALA A 16 -6.38 10.76 13.57
N ARG A 17 -6.43 10.04 14.70
CA ARG A 17 -5.39 10.01 15.74
C ARG A 17 -4.86 8.60 15.95
N THR A 18 -5.66 7.59 15.69
CA THR A 18 -5.25 6.18 15.76
C THR A 18 -5.06 5.58 14.37
N PHE A 19 -4.41 4.41 14.32
CA PHE A 19 -4.28 3.66 13.06
C PHE A 19 -5.64 3.20 12.55
N ASP A 20 -6.50 2.71 13.43
CA ASP A 20 -7.84 2.24 13.08
C ASP A 20 -8.72 3.38 12.55
N GLU A 21 -8.71 4.55 13.19
CA GLU A 21 -9.41 5.74 12.68
C GLU A 21 -8.93 6.14 11.28
N ALA A 22 -7.63 6.07 11.03
CA ALA A 22 -7.06 6.36 9.70
C ALA A 22 -7.53 5.33 8.66
N LEU A 23 -7.59 4.05 9.03
CA LEU A 23 -8.15 3.00 8.16
C LEU A 23 -9.65 3.19 7.91
N GLU A 24 -10.42 3.59 8.92
CA GLU A 24 -11.85 3.87 8.78
C GLU A 24 -12.14 5.04 7.84
N LEU A 25 -11.33 6.11 7.90
CA LEU A 25 -11.40 7.20 6.93
C LEU A 25 -11.07 6.69 5.53
N ALA A 26 -9.97 5.95 5.39
CA ALA A 26 -9.53 5.39 4.10
C ALA A 26 -10.55 4.39 3.52
N ALA A 27 -11.32 3.70 4.35
CA ALA A 27 -12.37 2.77 3.92
C ALA A 27 -13.53 3.47 3.21
N LYS A 28 -13.77 4.75 3.57
CA LYS A 28 -14.93 5.54 3.12
C LYS A 28 -14.57 6.58 2.05
N GLY A 29 -13.30 6.65 1.65
CA GLY A 29 -12.78 7.61 0.68
C GLY A 29 -12.53 7.03 -0.71
N ASP A 30 -12.32 7.92 -1.67
CA ASP A 30 -11.97 7.63 -3.05
C ASP A 30 -10.66 8.34 -3.41
N ALA A 31 -9.58 7.56 -3.59
CA ALA A 31 -8.26 8.11 -3.92
C ALA A 31 -8.28 8.92 -5.21
N ARG A 32 -9.19 8.64 -6.16
CA ARG A 32 -9.28 9.35 -7.45
C ARG A 32 -9.65 10.83 -7.29
N ARG A 33 -10.15 11.24 -6.11
CA ARG A 33 -10.43 12.64 -5.80
C ARG A 33 -9.19 13.43 -5.40
N ALA A 34 -8.17 12.76 -4.86
CA ALA A 34 -6.89 13.39 -4.49
C ALA A 34 -5.77 13.09 -5.50
N ASP A 35 -5.74 11.87 -6.03
CA ASP A 35 -4.75 11.39 -6.98
C ASP A 35 -5.04 11.84 -8.40
N LYS A 36 -3.98 12.16 -9.14
CA LYS A 36 -4.04 12.35 -10.58
C LYS A 36 -3.85 11.02 -11.30
N LEU A 37 -4.77 10.69 -12.18
CA LEU A 37 -4.79 9.45 -12.97
C LEU A 37 -4.09 9.65 -14.32
N VAL A 38 -3.71 8.55 -14.99
CA VAL A 38 -3.15 8.61 -16.35
C VAL A 38 -4.13 9.25 -17.32
N SER A 39 -5.43 8.96 -17.19
CA SER A 39 -6.48 9.60 -17.99
C SER A 39 -6.56 11.12 -17.78
N ASP A 40 -6.22 11.61 -16.58
CA ASP A 40 -6.25 13.05 -16.28
C ASP A 40 -5.10 13.80 -16.97
N ILE A 41 -4.07 13.10 -17.46
CA ILE A 41 -2.92 13.68 -18.17
C ILE A 41 -3.07 13.49 -19.69
N TYR A 42 -3.49 12.30 -20.12
CA TYR A 42 -3.40 11.90 -21.52
C TYR A 42 -4.76 11.74 -22.22
N GLY A 43 -5.87 11.84 -21.49
CA GLY A 43 -7.21 11.50 -22.02
C GLY A 43 -7.35 10.01 -22.37
N GLU A 44 -8.52 9.60 -22.83
CA GLU A 44 -8.80 8.19 -23.16
C GLU A 44 -7.97 7.70 -24.36
N ASP A 45 -7.87 8.50 -25.41
CA ASP A 45 -7.09 8.16 -26.62
C ASP A 45 -5.59 8.02 -26.33
N GLY A 46 -5.04 8.87 -25.45
CA GLY A 46 -3.65 8.79 -25.04
C GLY A 46 -3.37 7.55 -24.19
N CYS A 47 -4.31 7.15 -23.32
CA CYS A 47 -4.18 5.91 -22.55
C CYS A 47 -4.10 4.68 -23.47
N ALA A 48 -4.95 4.62 -24.50
CA ALA A 48 -4.95 3.54 -25.48
C ALA A 48 -3.62 3.50 -26.26
N THR A 49 -3.09 4.66 -26.65
CA THR A 49 -1.81 4.76 -27.37
C THR A 49 -0.63 4.29 -26.52
N LEU A 50 -0.62 4.61 -25.22
CA LEU A 50 0.45 4.21 -24.29
C LEU A 50 0.31 2.76 -23.81
N GLY A 51 -0.83 2.11 -24.06
CA GLY A 51 -1.14 0.79 -23.48
C GLY A 51 -1.26 0.80 -21.96
N LEU A 52 -1.57 1.96 -21.36
CA LEU A 52 -1.71 2.13 -19.92
C LEU A 52 -3.19 2.25 -19.52
N PRO A 53 -3.65 1.59 -18.45
CA PRO A 53 -5.00 1.80 -17.94
C PRO A 53 -5.19 3.26 -17.51
N GLY A 54 -6.24 3.92 -17.99
CA GLY A 54 -6.53 5.30 -17.60
C GLY A 54 -6.79 5.48 -16.10
N THR A 55 -7.26 4.42 -15.44
CA THR A 55 -7.49 4.38 -13.98
C THR A 55 -6.22 4.24 -13.15
N LEU A 56 -5.06 4.04 -13.78
CA LEU A 56 -3.78 3.96 -13.08
C LEU A 56 -3.44 5.33 -12.47
N THR A 57 -2.97 5.33 -11.22
CA THR A 57 -2.45 6.55 -10.60
C THR A 57 -1.19 6.99 -11.34
N ALA A 58 -1.21 8.21 -11.89
CA ALA A 58 -0.03 8.85 -12.46
C ALA A 58 0.75 9.63 -11.40
N SER A 59 0.05 10.30 -10.48
CA SER A 59 0.64 11.04 -9.36
C SER A 59 -0.26 10.99 -8.13
N ASN A 60 0.23 10.42 -7.03
CA ASN A 60 -0.48 10.45 -5.75
C ASN A 60 -0.59 11.90 -5.27
N PHE A 61 -1.77 12.30 -4.76
CA PHE A 61 -2.08 13.69 -4.37
C PHE A 61 -1.95 14.75 -5.47
N GLY A 62 -1.79 14.35 -6.74
CA GLY A 62 -1.52 15.29 -7.83
C GLY A 62 -2.58 16.37 -8.01
N LYS A 63 -3.86 16.07 -7.74
CA LYS A 63 -4.97 17.05 -7.87
C LYS A 63 -4.92 18.14 -6.80
N LEU A 64 -4.36 17.84 -5.63
CA LEU A 64 -4.20 18.83 -4.55
C LEU A 64 -3.11 19.87 -4.85
N GLY A 65 -2.19 19.56 -5.78
CA GLY A 65 -1.13 20.47 -6.20
C GLY A 65 -1.50 21.37 -7.38
N GLU A 66 -2.70 21.24 -7.94
CA GLU A 66 -3.18 22.06 -9.06
C GLU A 66 -3.79 23.38 -8.55
N ASP A 67 -3.76 24.43 -9.38
CA ASP A 67 -4.32 25.75 -9.01
C ASP A 67 -5.84 25.71 -8.77
N SER A 68 -6.54 24.79 -9.43
CA SER A 68 -7.96 24.50 -9.17
C SER A 68 -8.18 23.78 -7.85
N GLY A 69 -7.12 23.31 -7.19
CA GLY A 69 -7.16 22.40 -6.07
C GLY A 69 -7.88 21.09 -6.41
N ALA A 70 -8.20 20.33 -5.36
CA ALA A 70 -9.09 19.18 -5.46
C ALA A 70 -10.47 19.56 -4.89
N ASP A 71 -11.27 20.28 -5.69
CA ASP A 71 -12.62 20.69 -5.31
C ASP A 71 -13.44 19.48 -4.83
N GLY A 72 -13.98 19.57 -3.61
CA GLY A 72 -14.77 18.50 -3.00
C GLY A 72 -13.97 17.28 -2.53
N CYS A 73 -12.64 17.36 -2.44
CA CYS A 73 -11.80 16.34 -1.80
C CYS A 73 -11.98 16.40 -0.28
N SER A 74 -12.38 15.27 0.30
CA SER A 74 -12.59 15.12 1.74
C SER A 74 -11.36 14.51 2.43
N GLU A 75 -11.28 14.63 3.75
CA GLU A 75 -10.23 13.95 4.53
C GLU A 75 -10.23 12.42 4.33
N ARG A 76 -11.39 11.83 4.00
CA ARG A 76 -11.52 10.40 3.69
C ARG A 76 -10.79 10.06 2.41
N ASP A 77 -10.90 10.94 1.40
CA ASP A 77 -10.22 10.79 0.11
C ASP A 77 -8.70 10.95 0.27
N ILE A 78 -8.27 11.88 1.12
CA ILE A 78 -6.86 12.04 1.53
C ILE A 78 -6.37 10.76 2.22
N ALA A 79 -7.10 10.24 3.21
CA ALA A 79 -6.73 8.99 3.89
C ALA A 79 -6.66 7.80 2.92
N ARG A 80 -7.61 7.71 1.97
CA ARG A 80 -7.61 6.69 0.93
C ARG A 80 -6.39 6.80 0.02
N SER A 81 -6.05 8.01 -0.43
CA SER A 81 -4.87 8.29 -1.25
C SER A 81 -3.58 7.97 -0.48
N LEU A 82 -3.50 8.27 0.81
CA LEU A 82 -2.34 7.92 1.65
C LEU A 82 -2.13 6.41 1.70
N LEU A 83 -3.20 5.64 1.92
CA LEU A 83 -3.14 4.17 1.92
C LEU A 83 -2.73 3.65 0.54
N GLN A 84 -3.31 4.21 -0.53
CA GLN A 84 -2.99 3.85 -1.90
C GLN A 84 -1.51 4.10 -2.23
N MET A 85 -0.98 5.27 -1.87
CA MET A 85 0.42 5.62 -2.07
C MET A 85 1.35 4.63 -1.35
N VAL A 86 1.12 4.36 -0.06
CA VAL A 86 2.00 3.47 0.72
C VAL A 86 1.97 2.04 0.16
N THR A 87 0.78 1.54 -0.22
CA THR A 87 0.63 0.20 -0.80
C THR A 87 1.26 0.10 -2.19
N GLN A 88 1.03 1.07 -3.08
CA GLN A 88 1.63 1.12 -4.42
C GLN A 88 3.15 1.17 -4.36
N GLN A 89 3.74 2.03 -3.51
CA GLN A 89 5.20 2.12 -3.36
C GLN A 89 5.81 0.81 -2.84
N SER A 90 5.12 0.16 -1.89
CA SER A 90 5.55 -1.15 -1.37
C SER A 90 5.53 -2.22 -2.46
N VAL A 91 4.48 -2.25 -3.28
CA VAL A 91 4.32 -3.19 -4.39
C VAL A 91 5.34 -2.97 -5.50
N LEU A 92 5.61 -1.71 -5.87
CA LEU A 92 6.58 -1.38 -6.92
C LEU A 92 7.98 -1.86 -6.52
N LEU A 93 8.39 -1.56 -5.28
CA LEU A 93 9.69 -1.99 -4.77
C LEU A 93 9.79 -3.52 -4.67
N ALA A 94 8.76 -4.16 -4.11
CA ALA A 94 8.69 -5.62 -4.02
C ALA A 94 8.75 -6.28 -5.40
N SER A 95 8.06 -5.74 -6.41
CA SER A 95 8.09 -6.23 -7.78
C SER A 95 9.48 -6.13 -8.41
N ALA A 96 10.16 -5.00 -8.25
CA ALA A 96 11.51 -4.83 -8.77
C ALA A 96 12.48 -5.88 -8.20
N PHE A 97 12.50 -6.05 -6.87
CA PHE A 97 13.38 -7.03 -6.23
C PHE A 97 12.98 -8.47 -6.52
N ALA A 98 11.69 -8.80 -6.49
CA ALA A 98 11.24 -10.16 -6.73
C ALA A 98 11.46 -10.59 -8.19
N ARG A 99 11.34 -9.67 -9.15
CA ARG A 99 11.70 -9.91 -10.55
C ARG A 99 13.19 -10.17 -10.70
N HIS A 100 14.02 -9.36 -10.05
CA HIS A 100 15.47 -9.56 -10.05
C HIS A 100 15.87 -10.92 -9.47
N ALA A 101 15.19 -11.35 -8.39
CA ALA A 101 15.44 -12.64 -7.74
C ALA A 101 14.71 -13.83 -8.38
N GLY A 102 13.88 -13.63 -9.42
CA GLY A 102 13.13 -14.70 -10.08
C GLY A 102 12.02 -15.33 -9.21
N CYS A 103 11.43 -14.58 -8.28
CA CYS A 103 10.43 -15.06 -7.31
C CYS A 103 9.16 -14.20 -7.24
N VAL A 104 8.80 -13.53 -8.34
CA VAL A 104 7.63 -12.63 -8.42
C VAL A 104 6.30 -13.33 -8.10
N ASP A 105 6.24 -14.65 -8.25
CA ASP A 105 5.10 -15.52 -7.98
C ASP A 105 4.94 -15.89 -6.50
N ARG A 106 5.92 -15.54 -5.64
CA ARG A 106 6.00 -15.96 -4.23
C ARG A 106 6.55 -14.86 -3.33
N VAL A 107 5.79 -13.75 -3.21
CA VAL A 107 6.15 -12.63 -2.32
C VAL A 107 5.22 -12.54 -1.13
N PHE A 108 5.79 -12.62 0.07
CA PHE A 108 5.06 -12.48 1.33
C PHE A 108 5.15 -11.04 1.84
N PHE A 109 3.99 -10.41 2.03
CA PHE A 109 3.88 -9.11 2.69
C PHE A 109 3.55 -9.33 4.16
N VAL A 110 4.37 -8.79 5.06
CA VAL A 110 4.35 -9.06 6.51
C VAL A 110 4.54 -7.78 7.32
N GLY A 111 4.31 -7.83 8.63
CA GLY A 111 4.33 -6.69 9.57
C GLY A 111 2.98 -6.01 9.76
N GLY A 112 2.86 -5.21 10.83
CA GLY A 112 1.56 -4.76 11.36
C GLY A 112 0.74 -3.84 10.47
N PHE A 113 1.36 -3.25 9.45
CA PHE A 113 0.60 -2.51 8.45
C PHE A 113 -0.35 -3.43 7.66
N VAL A 114 0.01 -4.68 7.46
CA VAL A 114 -0.79 -5.68 6.73
C VAL A 114 -1.37 -6.74 7.67
N ASP A 115 -1.62 -6.40 8.93
CA ASP A 115 -2.29 -7.30 9.87
C ASP A 115 -3.71 -7.67 9.38
N GLU A 116 -4.29 -8.74 9.92
CA GLU A 116 -5.56 -9.32 9.48
C GLU A 116 -6.72 -8.32 9.37
N PRO A 117 -6.91 -7.37 10.31
CA PRO A 117 -7.99 -6.37 10.20
C PRO A 117 -7.82 -5.40 9.02
N ASN A 118 -6.60 -5.18 8.51
CA ASN A 118 -6.34 -4.24 7.43
C ASN A 118 -6.54 -4.87 6.04
N TRP A 119 -7.76 -5.37 5.78
CA TRP A 119 -8.14 -5.97 4.51
C TRP A 119 -8.04 -4.98 3.34
N ILE A 120 -8.11 -3.68 3.60
CA ILE A 120 -8.00 -2.63 2.59
C ILE A 120 -6.59 -2.57 2.02
N ALA A 121 -5.58 -2.52 2.90
CA ALA A 121 -4.19 -2.56 2.46
C ALA A 121 -3.84 -3.89 1.80
N ARG A 122 -4.30 -5.02 2.37
CA ARG A 122 -4.09 -6.35 1.77
C ARG A 122 -4.70 -6.44 0.37
N GLY A 123 -5.94 -5.97 0.19
CA GLY A 123 -6.62 -5.95 -1.09
C GLY A 123 -5.92 -5.06 -2.12
N ALA A 124 -5.51 -3.86 -1.71
CA ALA A 124 -4.77 -2.93 -2.57
C ALA A 124 -3.42 -3.51 -3.01
N ILE A 125 -2.65 -4.10 -2.07
CA ILE A 125 -1.38 -4.77 -2.37
C ILE A 125 -1.60 -5.93 -3.34
N ALA A 126 -2.57 -6.81 -3.07
CA ALA A 126 -2.84 -7.97 -3.91
C ALA A 126 -3.25 -7.58 -5.34
N ALA A 127 -4.14 -6.59 -5.48
CA ALA A 127 -4.60 -6.11 -6.78
C ALA A 127 -3.47 -5.47 -7.57
N ASN A 128 -2.71 -4.55 -6.95
CA ASN A 128 -1.59 -3.87 -7.59
C ASN A 128 -0.44 -4.82 -7.93
N PHE A 129 -0.16 -5.82 -7.09
CA PHE A 129 0.93 -6.75 -7.38
C PHE A 129 0.55 -7.73 -8.49
N ARG A 130 -0.72 -8.15 -8.54
CA ARG A 130 -1.26 -8.96 -9.63
C ARG A 130 -1.22 -8.24 -10.98
N SER A 131 -1.52 -6.94 -11.02
CA SER A 131 -1.40 -6.17 -12.27
C SER A 131 0.04 -6.08 -12.79
N LEU A 132 1.03 -6.25 -11.91
CA LEU A 132 2.44 -6.38 -12.25
C LEU A 132 2.88 -7.85 -12.46
N GLY A 133 1.96 -8.80 -12.57
CA GLY A 133 2.25 -10.22 -12.82
C GLY A 133 2.77 -10.99 -11.60
N GLY A 134 2.68 -10.43 -10.39
CA GLY A 134 3.07 -11.09 -9.15
C GLY A 134 1.93 -11.69 -8.35
N CYS A 135 2.27 -12.47 -7.33
CA CYS A 135 1.31 -13.01 -6.37
C CYS A 135 1.70 -12.63 -4.94
N ALA A 136 0.80 -11.93 -4.25
CA ALA A 136 1.01 -11.44 -2.89
C ALA A 136 0.39 -12.42 -1.88
N TYR A 137 1.21 -12.84 -0.92
CA TYR A 137 0.78 -13.70 0.19
C TYR A 137 0.78 -12.92 1.49
N PHE A 138 -0.20 -13.21 2.34
CA PHE A 138 -0.34 -12.62 3.67
C PHE A 138 -0.41 -13.73 4.71
N LEU A 139 0.02 -13.43 5.92
CA LEU A 139 0.03 -14.36 7.04
C LEU A 139 -0.97 -13.91 8.10
N ARG A 140 -1.52 -14.87 8.85
CA ARG A 140 -2.36 -14.57 10.02
C ARG A 140 -1.56 -13.89 11.13
N HIS A 141 -0.32 -14.31 11.35
CA HIS A 141 0.55 -13.80 12.40
C HIS A 141 1.71 -12.99 11.80
N SER A 142 1.39 -12.03 10.93
CA SER A 142 2.37 -11.26 10.13
C SER A 142 3.38 -10.48 10.96
N ASP A 143 3.06 -10.20 12.22
CA ASP A 143 3.79 -9.26 13.07
C ASP A 143 4.80 -9.95 13.98
N PHE A 144 4.68 -11.27 14.09
CA PHE A 144 5.42 -12.07 15.07
C PHE A 144 6.60 -12.81 14.47
N LEU A 145 6.87 -12.67 13.16
CA LEU A 145 7.92 -13.44 12.47
C LEU A 145 9.31 -13.24 13.10
N GLY A 146 9.64 -12.00 13.47
CA GLY A 146 10.90 -11.69 14.15
C GLY A 146 11.01 -12.38 15.51
N ALA A 147 9.95 -12.28 16.33
CA ALA A 147 9.91 -12.91 17.65
C ALA A 147 9.97 -14.44 17.56
N LEU A 148 9.24 -15.05 16.62
CA LEU A 148 9.27 -16.49 16.36
C LEU A 148 10.65 -16.97 15.90
N GLY A 149 11.32 -16.19 15.06
CA GLY A 149 12.70 -16.45 14.64
C GLY A 149 13.67 -16.44 15.83
N SER A 150 13.60 -15.41 16.68
CA SER A 150 14.42 -15.31 17.88
C SER A 150 14.16 -16.45 18.87
N LEU A 151 12.89 -16.81 19.10
CA LEU A 151 12.54 -17.93 19.95
C LEU A 151 13.09 -19.26 19.41
N ARG A 152 12.97 -19.50 18.10
CA ARG A 152 13.54 -20.69 17.46
C ARG A 152 15.06 -20.78 17.67
N CYS A 153 15.77 -19.66 17.53
CA CYS A 153 17.21 -19.62 17.76
C CYS A 153 17.56 -19.94 19.21
N ALA A 154 16.83 -19.37 20.17
CA ALA A 154 17.05 -19.65 21.60
C ALA A 154 16.80 -21.12 21.96
N LEU A 155 15.74 -21.74 21.41
CA LEU A 155 15.44 -23.15 21.64
C LEU A 155 16.53 -24.08 21.11
N ARG A 156 17.11 -23.78 19.94
CA ARG A 156 18.22 -24.58 19.39
C ARG A 156 19.46 -24.59 20.27
N VAL A 157 19.78 -23.45 20.89
CA VAL A 157 20.92 -23.36 21.81
C VAL A 157 20.69 -24.24 23.05
N LEU A 158 19.45 -24.32 23.54
CA LEU A 158 19.10 -25.18 24.68
C LEU A 158 19.12 -26.67 24.31
N ASP A 159 18.82 -27.04 23.07
CA ASP A 159 18.87 -28.42 22.59
C ASP A 159 20.30 -28.89 22.28
N GLU A 160 21.24 -27.96 22.02
CA GLU A 160 22.65 -28.25 21.69
C GLU A 160 23.60 -28.25 22.90
N ASP A 161 23.14 -27.81 24.08
CA ASP A 161 23.92 -27.79 25.34
C ASP A 161 23.30 -28.80 26.35
N PRO A 162 23.84 -30.04 26.45
CA PRO A 162 23.26 -31.11 27.29
C PRO A 162 23.45 -30.91 28.79
#